data_AF-A0A2V0QHP9-F1
#
_entry.id   AF-A0A2V0QHP9-F1
#
_cell.length_a   1.000
_cell.length_b   1.000
_cell.length_c   1.000
_cell.angle_alpha   90.00
_cell.angle_beta   90.00
_cell.angle_gamma   90.00
#
_symmetry.space_group_name_H-M   'P 1'
#
loop_
_entity.id
_entity.type
_entity.pdbx_description
1 polymer ?
#
loop_
_entity_poly.entity_id
_entity_poly.type
_entity_poly.pdbx_seq_one_letter_code
_entity_poly.pdbx_strand_id
1 'polypeptide(L)'
;MHAHLIKLLSLSSLTAALMAAAGVARADDAQAPTFKAEPCCSLCPAAHDAKNYVSRYQQNFTTLVQAQGDWLFRTQEDLRTEFDTTPGGYRRMKELHDAFKSKGVELVVVYQPTRGLVDRNKLFPAERDKFDYDKALKNYQAMLGRFSKMGYWVPDLSPLTNEQQAHDFYFRGDQHWTPYGAQRTAKIVAETVKKVPGYSSIPKREFESHISGRMGKTGTLHNMAGQLCGTSYAVQYMDQFTTEPKGEAGDGDLFGDAGNPEITLVGTSHSGKNYNFTGFLQEYMGADVLNVAFPGGGLEGSMLQYLGSEDFQKRPPKILIWEFSPLYRLDQETIYRQMMSLLDNGCEGKPAVMSASTTLKPGNNEVLVNGKNGIKDIRNGSNQIDIRFDDTSVKTLQARLWYMNGRHEDLKIEKPETSDTDGRFAFELREDEDWADQQLLALEIQGPEAGTAPQKVDAKVCKRNVFPSAAKHTAQAGL
;
A
#
# COMPACT_ATOMS: atom_id res chain seq x y z
N MET A 1 -57.02 29.02 85.23
CA MET A 1 -57.42 28.31 86.45
C MET A 1 -57.96 26.94 86.07
N HIS A 2 -57.36 25.88 86.63
CA HIS A 2 -57.86 24.50 86.73
C HIS A 2 -58.07 23.70 85.43
N ALA A 3 -57.83 22.41 85.36
CA ALA A 3 -56.89 21.47 85.98
C ALA A 3 -57.07 20.15 85.19
N HIS A 4 -55.97 19.42 85.02
CA HIS A 4 -55.79 17.98 84.76
C HIS A 4 -57.02 17.07 84.57
N LEU A 5 -56.92 16.10 83.63
CA LEU A 5 -56.66 14.70 84.01
C LEU A 5 -56.23 13.81 82.82
N ILE A 6 -55.35 12.87 83.15
CA ILE A 6 -54.69 11.84 82.34
C ILE A 6 -55.64 10.69 82.00
N LYS A 7 -55.47 10.06 80.82
CA LYS A 7 -55.68 8.61 80.64
C LYS A 7 -54.75 8.05 79.56
N LEU A 8 -53.87 7.14 79.99
CA LEU A 8 -53.16 6.19 79.13
C LEU A 8 -54.17 5.24 78.46
N LEU A 9 -53.86 4.77 77.24
CA LEU A 9 -54.06 3.37 76.82
C LEU A 9 -53.41 3.08 75.45
N SER A 10 -52.44 2.16 75.49
CA SER A 10 -52.12 1.08 74.54
C SER A 10 -51.88 1.36 73.05
N LEU A 11 -50.63 1.08 72.65
CA LEU A 11 -50.26 0.57 71.33
C LEU A 11 -51.09 -0.67 70.96
N SER A 12 -51.44 -0.78 69.68
CA SER A 12 -51.66 -2.00 68.87
C SER A 12 -52.84 -1.81 67.92
N SER A 13 -52.58 -1.45 66.66
CA SER A 13 -53.38 -1.86 65.48
C SER A 13 -53.02 -1.12 64.17
N LEU A 14 -52.19 -0.08 64.18
CA LEU A 14 -51.88 0.70 62.96
C LEU A 14 -50.58 0.30 62.25
N THR A 15 -50.19 -0.98 62.27
CA THR A 15 -49.05 -1.50 61.50
C THR A 15 -49.46 -2.57 60.47
N ALA A 16 -50.75 -2.91 60.38
CA ALA A 16 -51.27 -3.93 59.47
C ALA A 16 -52.06 -3.37 58.26
N ALA A 17 -52.20 -2.05 58.13
CA ALA A 17 -52.93 -1.42 57.01
C ALA A 17 -52.00 -0.86 55.90
N LEU A 18 -50.71 -1.17 55.94
CA LEU A 18 -49.72 -0.84 54.90
C LEU A 18 -49.47 -1.98 53.90
N MET A 19 -50.19 -3.11 53.99
CA MET A 19 -50.00 -4.30 53.14
C MET A 19 -51.18 -4.62 52.18
N ALA A 20 -52.05 -3.65 51.89
CA ALA A 20 -53.11 -3.81 50.88
C ALA A 20 -52.98 -2.87 49.67
N ALA A 21 -51.93 -2.04 49.61
CA ALA A 21 -51.65 -1.14 48.47
C ALA A 21 -50.29 -1.38 47.80
N ALA A 22 -49.57 -2.45 48.16
CA ALA A 22 -48.45 -2.95 47.39
C ALA A 22 -48.96 -4.01 46.39
N GLY A 23 -49.82 -3.55 45.48
CA GLY A 23 -50.17 -4.31 44.29
C GLY A 23 -48.89 -4.59 43.50
N VAL A 24 -48.51 -5.84 43.52
CA VAL A 24 -47.47 -6.52 42.74
C VAL A 24 -47.38 -5.96 41.32
N ALA A 25 -46.51 -4.98 41.09
CA ALA A 25 -45.86 -4.82 39.80
C ALA A 25 -44.49 -5.48 39.95
N ARG A 26 -44.42 -6.78 39.60
CA ARG A 26 -43.12 -7.43 39.44
C ARG A 26 -42.35 -6.67 38.37
N ALA A 27 -41.12 -6.29 38.67
CA ALA A 27 -40.21 -5.71 37.70
C ALA A 27 -39.77 -6.71 36.60
N ASP A 28 -40.23 -7.97 36.68
CA ASP A 28 -39.88 -9.04 35.75
C ASP A 28 -40.68 -9.02 34.42
N ASP A 29 -41.73 -8.19 34.29
CA ASP A 29 -42.55 -8.10 33.06
C ASP A 29 -42.30 -6.82 32.24
N ALA A 30 -41.35 -5.98 32.63
CA ALA A 30 -40.94 -4.84 31.80
C ALA A 30 -40.01 -5.34 30.68
N GLN A 31 -40.61 -5.88 29.62
CA GLN A 31 -39.89 -6.24 28.41
C GLN A 31 -39.14 -5.00 27.90
N ALA A 32 -37.81 -5.08 27.88
CA ALA A 32 -36.98 -3.98 27.41
C ALA A 32 -37.46 -3.56 26.01
N PRO A 33 -37.61 -2.26 25.72
CA PRO A 33 -38.04 -1.82 24.41
C PRO A 33 -37.14 -2.42 23.34
N THR A 34 -37.72 -3.23 22.46
CA THR A 34 -37.04 -3.75 21.28
C THR A 34 -36.90 -2.62 20.27
N PHE A 35 -35.73 -2.01 20.22
CA PHE A 35 -35.36 -1.08 19.17
C PHE A 35 -35.04 -1.87 17.91
N LYS A 36 -35.82 -1.67 16.85
CA LYS A 36 -35.44 -2.09 15.50
C LYS A 36 -34.86 -0.86 14.82
N ALA A 37 -33.53 -0.78 14.76
CA ALA A 37 -32.88 0.23 13.94
C ALA A 37 -33.25 -0.05 12.48
N GLU A 38 -34.00 0.84 11.85
CA GLU A 38 -34.19 0.80 10.41
C GLU A 38 -32.98 1.48 9.77
N PRO A 39 -32.40 0.91 8.70
CA PRO A 39 -31.37 1.60 7.94
C PRO A 39 -31.98 2.89 7.39
N CYS A 40 -31.68 4.01 8.02
CA CYS A 40 -31.90 5.29 7.38
C CYS A 40 -30.72 5.52 6.44
N CYS A 41 -31.02 6.25 5.36
CA CYS A 41 -30.01 7.01 4.66
C CYS A 41 -29.13 6.15 3.73
N SER A 42 -29.69 5.86 2.55
CA SER A 42 -28.92 5.44 1.37
C SER A 42 -27.90 6.51 0.99
N LEU A 43 -26.93 6.16 0.14
CA LEU A 43 -26.12 7.15 -0.56
C LEU A 43 -27.01 8.26 -1.16
N CYS A 44 -26.62 9.50 -0.91
CA CYS A 44 -27.26 10.69 -1.48
C CYS A 44 -26.90 10.83 -2.97
N PRO A 45 -27.68 11.59 -3.77
CA PRO A 45 -27.37 11.82 -5.19
C PRO A 45 -25.95 12.35 -5.45
N ALA A 46 -25.39 13.13 -4.52
CA ALA A 46 -24.04 13.68 -4.64
C ALA A 46 -22.94 12.60 -4.69
N ALA A 47 -23.13 11.44 -4.04
CA ALA A 47 -22.16 10.34 -4.08
C ALA A 47 -22.04 9.71 -5.48
N HIS A 48 -23.04 9.91 -6.35
CA HIS A 48 -23.05 9.38 -7.72
C HIS A 48 -22.47 10.35 -8.76
N ASP A 49 -22.11 11.59 -8.38
CA ASP A 49 -21.48 12.56 -9.27
C ASP A 49 -19.96 12.61 -9.02
N ALA A 50 -19.18 12.21 -10.04
CA ALA A 50 -17.73 12.20 -10.00
C ALA A 50 -17.12 13.57 -9.70
N LYS A 51 -17.81 14.68 -10.01
CA LYS A 51 -17.33 16.04 -9.74
C LYS A 51 -17.21 16.36 -8.26
N ASN A 52 -17.89 15.61 -7.40
CA ASN A 52 -17.84 15.82 -5.94
C ASN A 52 -16.62 15.17 -5.28
N TYR A 53 -15.84 14.38 -6.01
CA TYR A 53 -14.60 13.75 -5.55
C TYR A 53 -13.41 14.63 -5.96
N VAL A 54 -13.21 15.75 -5.26
CA VAL A 54 -12.36 16.86 -5.71
C VAL A 54 -10.88 16.70 -5.36
N SER A 55 -10.55 16.04 -4.26
CA SER A 55 -9.16 15.82 -3.87
C SER A 55 -8.57 14.55 -4.50
N ARG A 56 -7.23 14.47 -4.63
CA ARG A 56 -6.55 13.24 -5.08
C ARG A 56 -6.94 12.02 -4.25
N TYR A 57 -7.10 12.20 -2.93
CA TYR A 57 -7.56 11.14 -2.04
C TYR A 57 -9.00 10.73 -2.35
N GLN A 58 -9.92 11.70 -2.53
CA GLN A 58 -11.32 11.42 -2.84
C GLN A 58 -11.47 10.69 -4.19
N GLN A 59 -10.64 11.01 -5.18
CA GLN A 59 -10.71 10.39 -6.50
C GLN A 59 -10.54 8.86 -6.48
N ASN A 60 -9.87 8.31 -5.46
CA ASN A 60 -9.75 6.86 -5.23
C ASN A 60 -11.07 6.18 -4.82
N PHE A 61 -12.15 6.95 -4.62
CA PHE A 61 -13.49 6.47 -4.25
C PHE A 61 -14.55 6.78 -5.31
N THR A 62 -14.16 7.38 -6.43
CA THR A 62 -15.07 7.78 -7.50
C THR A 62 -15.66 6.57 -8.21
N THR A 63 -16.97 6.48 -8.40
CA THR A 63 -18.05 6.94 -7.52
C THR A 63 -18.48 5.81 -6.60
N LEU A 64 -19.10 6.13 -5.47
CA LEU A 64 -19.66 5.13 -4.57
C LEU A 64 -20.99 4.57 -5.07
N VAL A 65 -21.18 3.27 -4.84
CA VAL A 65 -22.37 2.49 -5.18
C VAL A 65 -22.84 1.76 -3.93
N GLN A 66 -24.13 1.89 -3.62
CA GLN A 66 -24.77 1.17 -2.52
C GLN A 66 -25.00 -0.29 -2.92
N ALA A 67 -24.75 -1.20 -1.99
CA ALA A 67 -24.99 -2.62 -2.14
C ALA A 67 -25.73 -3.19 -0.91
N GLN A 68 -25.88 -4.51 -0.82
CA GLN A 68 -26.66 -5.15 0.24
C GLN A 68 -26.10 -4.85 1.64
N GLY A 69 -26.97 -4.50 2.58
CA GLY A 69 -26.55 -4.07 3.92
C GLY A 69 -25.64 -2.83 3.86
N ASP A 70 -24.56 -2.84 4.65
CA ASP A 70 -23.60 -1.73 4.70
C ASP A 70 -22.51 -1.84 3.62
N TRP A 71 -22.69 -2.67 2.59
CA TRP A 71 -21.70 -2.77 1.52
C TRP A 71 -21.72 -1.54 0.63
N LEU A 72 -20.54 -0.98 0.37
CA LEU A 72 -20.30 0.04 -0.63
C LEU A 72 -19.28 -0.46 -1.64
N PHE A 73 -19.39 -0.05 -2.90
CA PHE A 73 -18.43 -0.33 -3.97
C PHE A 73 -18.02 0.97 -4.69
N ARG A 74 -16.85 0.97 -5.31
CA ARG A 74 -16.36 2.06 -6.17
C ARG A 74 -16.50 1.68 -7.63
N THR A 75 -17.11 2.54 -8.44
CA THR A 75 -17.32 2.24 -9.87
C THR A 75 -16.01 2.09 -10.63
N GLN A 76 -15.01 2.96 -10.39
CA GLN A 76 -13.77 2.96 -11.15
C GLN A 76 -12.75 1.92 -10.69
N GLU A 77 -12.77 1.52 -9.42
CA GLU A 77 -11.77 0.60 -8.86
C GLU A 77 -12.32 -0.79 -8.58
N ASP A 78 -13.47 -0.88 -7.93
CA ASP A 78 -14.00 -2.17 -7.53
C ASP A 78 -14.72 -2.86 -8.68
N LEU A 79 -15.44 -2.09 -9.51
CA LEU A 79 -16.27 -2.58 -10.62
C LEU A 79 -15.63 -2.38 -12.01
N ARG A 80 -14.31 -2.18 -12.06
CA ARG A 80 -13.56 -2.07 -13.31
C ARG A 80 -13.56 -3.37 -14.09
N THR A 81 -13.49 -3.24 -15.41
CA THR A 81 -13.34 -4.37 -16.34
C THR A 81 -11.97 -4.41 -17.02
N GLU A 82 -11.17 -3.35 -16.92
CA GLU A 82 -9.86 -3.23 -17.58
C GLU A 82 -8.71 -3.32 -16.57
N PHE A 83 -7.71 -4.15 -16.87
CA PHE A 83 -6.54 -4.43 -15.99
C PHE A 83 -5.19 -4.22 -16.72
N ASP A 84 -5.21 -3.50 -17.84
CA ASP A 84 -4.05 -3.34 -18.74
C ASP A 84 -3.19 -2.11 -18.36
N THR A 85 -2.02 -1.96 -18.97
CA THR A 85 -1.17 -0.76 -18.91
C THR A 85 -0.65 -0.38 -20.29
N THR A 86 0.13 0.69 -20.41
CA THR A 86 0.65 1.10 -21.71
C THR A 86 1.78 0.16 -22.17
N PRO A 87 2.11 0.11 -23.48
CA PRO A 87 3.30 -0.61 -23.95
C PRO A 87 4.58 -0.18 -23.24
N GLY A 88 4.67 1.11 -22.85
CA GLY A 88 5.78 1.62 -22.05
C GLY A 88 5.77 1.11 -20.60
N GLY A 89 4.60 0.92 -19.98
CA GLY A 89 4.49 0.29 -18.67
C GLY A 89 4.95 -1.17 -18.69
N TYR A 90 4.53 -1.94 -19.70
CA TYR A 90 4.98 -3.33 -19.85
C TYR A 90 6.48 -3.45 -20.07
N ARG A 91 7.08 -2.61 -20.93
CA ARG A 91 8.54 -2.60 -21.11
C ARG A 91 9.27 -2.32 -19.82
N ARG A 92 8.87 -1.29 -19.07
CA ARG A 92 9.52 -0.92 -17.79
C ARG A 92 9.37 -2.00 -16.72
N MET A 93 8.22 -2.67 -16.64
CA MET A 93 8.06 -3.85 -15.77
C MET A 93 9.01 -4.98 -16.18
N LYS A 94 9.09 -5.30 -17.47
CA LYS A 94 10.03 -6.32 -17.97
C LYS A 94 11.49 -5.97 -17.64
N GLU A 95 11.89 -4.73 -17.86
CA GLU A 95 13.24 -4.22 -17.53
C GLU A 95 13.53 -4.29 -16.03
N LEU A 96 12.56 -3.90 -15.20
CA LEU A 96 12.67 -3.99 -13.74
C LEU A 96 12.86 -5.43 -13.29
N HIS A 97 12.02 -6.36 -13.77
CA HIS A 97 12.16 -7.79 -13.50
C HIS A 97 13.56 -8.29 -13.86
N ASP A 98 14.02 -7.99 -15.06
CA ASP A 98 15.30 -8.43 -15.58
C ASP A 98 16.47 -7.88 -14.75
N ALA A 99 16.36 -6.64 -14.27
CA ALA A 99 17.33 -6.03 -13.39
C ALA A 99 17.39 -6.72 -12.02
N PHE A 100 16.25 -6.99 -11.37
CA PHE A 100 16.20 -7.78 -10.13
C PHE A 100 16.78 -9.20 -10.32
N LYS A 101 16.40 -9.88 -11.41
CA LYS A 101 16.89 -11.21 -11.74
C LYS A 101 18.41 -11.24 -11.88
N SER A 102 19.00 -10.21 -12.49
CA SER A 102 20.46 -10.10 -12.62
C SER A 102 21.19 -9.93 -11.29
N LYS A 103 20.48 -9.50 -10.23
CA LYS A 103 20.97 -9.44 -8.84
C LYS A 103 20.63 -10.70 -8.03
N GLY A 104 20.09 -11.74 -8.66
CA GLY A 104 19.70 -12.98 -7.99
C GLY A 104 18.42 -12.87 -7.16
N VAL A 105 17.59 -11.85 -7.41
CA VAL A 105 16.31 -11.66 -6.72
C VAL A 105 15.17 -12.12 -7.62
N GLU A 106 14.38 -13.08 -7.16
CA GLU A 106 13.13 -13.49 -7.82
C GLU A 106 11.98 -12.59 -7.37
N LEU A 107 11.16 -12.13 -8.32
CA LEU A 107 10.00 -11.28 -8.01
C LEU A 107 8.69 -12.07 -8.05
N VAL A 108 7.93 -11.98 -6.95
CA VAL A 108 6.58 -12.52 -6.85
C VAL A 108 5.59 -11.35 -6.83
N VAL A 109 4.74 -11.22 -7.84
CA VAL A 109 3.73 -10.16 -7.92
C VAL A 109 2.41 -10.67 -7.36
N VAL A 110 1.97 -10.08 -6.25
CA VAL A 110 0.66 -10.33 -5.64
C VAL A 110 -0.30 -9.23 -6.10
N TYR A 111 -0.93 -9.46 -7.26
CA TYR A 111 -1.87 -8.52 -7.87
C TYR A 111 -3.29 -8.76 -7.32
N GLN A 112 -3.73 -7.95 -6.37
CA GLN A 112 -4.98 -8.21 -5.65
C GLN A 112 -6.20 -8.25 -6.59
N PRO A 113 -7.15 -9.19 -6.42
CA PRO A 113 -8.43 -9.13 -7.13
C PRO A 113 -9.25 -7.93 -6.62
N THR A 114 -10.12 -7.37 -7.46
CA THR A 114 -10.96 -6.24 -7.02
C THR A 114 -12.10 -6.71 -6.12
N ARG A 115 -12.64 -5.79 -5.32
CA ARG A 115 -13.82 -6.07 -4.47
C ARG A 115 -15.01 -6.56 -5.31
N GLY A 116 -15.19 -6.01 -6.51
CA GLY A 116 -16.23 -6.45 -7.45
C GLY A 116 -16.03 -7.86 -7.98
N LEU A 117 -14.78 -8.30 -8.20
CA LEU A 117 -14.49 -9.69 -8.58
C LEU A 117 -14.76 -10.67 -7.43
N VAL A 118 -14.44 -10.28 -6.19
CA VAL A 118 -14.55 -11.19 -5.03
C VAL A 118 -15.96 -11.21 -4.45
N ASP A 119 -16.51 -10.04 -4.12
CA ASP A 119 -17.76 -9.89 -3.37
C ASP A 119 -18.94 -9.49 -4.28
N ARG A 120 -18.94 -9.94 -5.55
CA ARG A 120 -19.99 -9.64 -6.55
C ARG A 120 -21.40 -9.95 -6.02
N ASN A 121 -21.54 -11.02 -5.25
CA ASN A 121 -22.80 -11.47 -4.65
C ASN A 121 -23.42 -10.44 -3.67
N LYS A 122 -22.64 -9.46 -3.18
CA LYS A 122 -23.12 -8.40 -2.30
C LYS A 122 -23.76 -7.25 -3.06
N LEU A 123 -23.46 -7.07 -4.35
CA LEU A 123 -24.12 -6.06 -5.19
C LEU A 123 -25.64 -6.28 -5.20
N PHE A 124 -26.40 -5.20 -5.32
CA PHE A 124 -27.82 -5.32 -5.65
C PHE A 124 -27.97 -5.90 -7.06
N PRO A 125 -29.11 -6.54 -7.38
CA PRO A 125 -29.34 -7.17 -8.68
C PRO A 125 -29.06 -6.24 -9.87
N ALA A 126 -29.53 -4.99 -9.83
CA ALA A 126 -29.33 -4.03 -10.92
C ALA A 126 -27.85 -3.69 -11.16
N GLU A 127 -27.06 -3.49 -10.11
CA GLU A 127 -25.63 -3.21 -10.18
C GLU A 127 -24.84 -4.45 -10.62
N ARG A 128 -25.24 -5.62 -10.14
CA ARG A 128 -24.63 -6.90 -10.51
C ARG A 128 -24.82 -7.24 -11.99
N ASP A 129 -25.97 -6.86 -12.55
CA ASP A 129 -26.30 -7.09 -13.97
C ASP A 129 -25.61 -6.07 -14.88
N LYS A 130 -25.32 -4.85 -14.39
CA LYS A 130 -24.51 -3.83 -15.10
C LYS A 130 -23.01 -4.16 -15.10
N PHE A 131 -22.53 -4.83 -14.05
CA PHE A 131 -21.11 -5.21 -13.94
C PHE A 131 -20.80 -6.45 -14.79
N ASP A 132 -20.06 -6.24 -15.87
CA ASP A 132 -19.55 -7.31 -16.74
C ASP A 132 -18.41 -8.08 -16.05
N TYR A 133 -18.82 -8.97 -15.14
CA TYR A 133 -17.93 -9.80 -14.34
C TYR A 133 -17.08 -10.74 -15.20
N ASP A 134 -17.65 -11.35 -16.25
CA ASP A 134 -16.92 -12.31 -17.08
C ASP A 134 -15.80 -11.60 -17.85
N LYS A 135 -16.07 -10.40 -18.37
CA LYS A 135 -15.01 -9.56 -18.95
C LYS A 135 -13.98 -9.15 -17.91
N ALA A 136 -14.40 -8.69 -16.74
CA ALA A 136 -13.47 -8.29 -15.67
C ALA A 136 -12.55 -9.46 -15.26
N LEU A 137 -13.12 -10.66 -15.03
CA LEU A 137 -12.37 -11.84 -14.63
C LEU A 137 -11.39 -12.27 -15.72
N LYS A 138 -11.85 -12.32 -16.98
CA LYS A 138 -11.01 -12.64 -18.13
C LYS A 138 -9.84 -11.66 -18.27
N ASN A 139 -10.10 -10.36 -18.13
CA ASN A 139 -9.07 -9.34 -18.24
C ASN A 139 -8.09 -9.37 -17.06
N TYR A 140 -8.57 -9.64 -15.85
CA TYR A 140 -7.73 -9.85 -14.68
C TYR A 140 -6.79 -11.06 -14.89
N GLN A 141 -7.33 -12.21 -15.30
CA GLN A 141 -6.55 -13.39 -15.65
C GLN A 141 -5.53 -13.14 -16.76
N ALA A 142 -5.93 -12.38 -17.79
CA ALA A 142 -5.03 -11.98 -18.87
C ALA A 142 -3.85 -11.15 -18.34
N MET A 143 -4.09 -10.23 -17.40
CA MET A 143 -3.04 -9.45 -16.76
C MET A 143 -2.09 -10.32 -15.92
N LEU A 144 -2.63 -11.28 -15.14
CA LEU A 144 -1.79 -12.27 -14.43
C LEU A 144 -0.90 -13.04 -15.41
N GLY A 145 -1.47 -13.49 -16.53
CA GLY A 145 -0.71 -14.15 -17.61
C GLY A 145 0.35 -13.25 -18.25
N ARG A 146 0.10 -11.94 -18.39
CA ARG A 146 1.08 -10.97 -18.88
C ARG A 146 2.25 -10.79 -17.90
N PHE A 147 1.97 -10.67 -16.60
CA PHE A 147 3.03 -10.66 -15.58
C PHE A 147 3.90 -11.93 -15.66
N SER A 148 3.27 -13.10 -15.77
CA SER A 148 4.01 -14.36 -15.89
C SER A 148 4.87 -14.41 -17.16
N LYS A 149 4.36 -13.95 -18.30
CA LYS A 149 5.14 -13.85 -19.56
C LYS A 149 6.33 -12.89 -19.48
N MET A 150 6.28 -11.88 -18.59
CA MET A 150 7.41 -10.99 -18.33
C MET A 150 8.48 -11.63 -17.43
N GLY A 151 8.20 -12.80 -16.83
CA GLY A 151 9.14 -13.55 -15.99
C GLY A 151 8.80 -13.54 -14.50
N TYR A 152 7.84 -12.72 -14.07
CA TYR A 152 7.40 -12.70 -12.68
C TYR A 152 6.78 -14.02 -12.24
N TRP A 153 6.95 -14.35 -10.97
CA TRP A 153 6.13 -15.36 -10.30
C TRP A 153 4.79 -14.74 -9.92
N VAL A 154 3.70 -15.33 -10.37
CA VAL A 154 2.36 -14.73 -10.22
C VAL A 154 1.41 -15.77 -9.65
N PRO A 155 0.97 -15.61 -8.38
CA PRO A 155 -0.07 -16.44 -7.81
C PRO A 155 -1.40 -16.21 -8.54
N ASP A 156 -2.07 -17.28 -8.96
CA ASP A 156 -3.41 -17.17 -9.55
C ASP A 156 -4.46 -17.01 -8.43
N LEU A 157 -4.91 -15.77 -8.22
CA LEU A 157 -5.93 -15.44 -7.22
C LEU A 157 -7.36 -15.53 -7.77
N SER A 158 -7.55 -15.92 -9.04
CA SER A 158 -8.87 -16.10 -9.66
C SER A 158 -9.80 -17.04 -8.89
N PRO A 159 -9.32 -18.13 -8.24
CA PRO A 159 -10.17 -19.00 -7.41
C PRO A 159 -10.82 -18.31 -6.22
N LEU A 160 -10.32 -17.13 -5.80
CA LEU A 160 -10.90 -16.33 -4.73
C LEU A 160 -12.03 -15.42 -5.23
N THR A 161 -12.23 -15.34 -6.55
CA THR A 161 -13.30 -14.50 -7.13
C THR A 161 -14.66 -15.17 -6.96
N ASN A 162 -15.66 -14.39 -6.55
CA ASN A 162 -17.02 -14.84 -6.26
C ASN A 162 -17.12 -16.02 -5.27
N GLU A 163 -16.12 -16.21 -4.40
CA GLU A 163 -16.13 -17.29 -3.41
C GLU A 163 -17.27 -17.10 -2.39
N GLN A 164 -17.79 -18.22 -1.89
CA GLN A 164 -18.84 -18.21 -0.87
C GLN A 164 -18.25 -18.78 0.42
N GLN A 165 -17.75 -17.90 1.28
CA GLN A 165 -17.14 -18.26 2.56
C GLN A 165 -17.94 -17.66 3.72
N ALA A 166 -17.84 -18.29 4.89
CA ALA A 166 -18.51 -17.79 6.10
C ALA A 166 -18.00 -16.40 6.52
N HIS A 167 -16.74 -16.10 6.24
CA HIS A 167 -16.09 -14.83 6.58
C HIS A 167 -15.78 -14.05 5.30
N ASP A 168 -16.34 -12.84 5.21
CA ASP A 168 -16.21 -11.91 4.08
C ASP A 168 -14.72 -11.67 3.73
N PHE A 169 -14.39 -11.63 2.43
CA PHE A 169 -13.00 -11.39 1.99
C PHE A 169 -12.60 -9.93 2.18
N TYR A 170 -13.43 -8.98 1.72
CA TYR A 170 -13.27 -7.56 1.99
C TYR A 170 -14.16 -7.08 3.14
N PHE A 171 -13.74 -5.99 3.78
CA PHE A 171 -14.63 -5.23 4.64
C PHE A 171 -15.75 -4.57 3.82
N ARG A 172 -16.92 -4.38 4.43
CA ARG A 172 -18.15 -3.94 3.73
C ARG A 172 -18.02 -2.57 3.09
N GLY A 173 -17.41 -1.63 3.81
CA GLY A 173 -17.18 -0.25 3.35
C GLY A 173 -15.74 0.19 3.48
N ASP A 174 -14.79 -0.74 3.39
CA ASP A 174 -13.35 -0.42 3.38
C ASP A 174 -12.67 -1.07 2.18
N GLN A 175 -11.59 -0.44 1.71
CA GLN A 175 -10.81 -0.94 0.59
C GLN A 175 -9.98 -2.18 0.95
N HIS A 176 -9.67 -2.41 2.23
CA HIS A 176 -8.82 -3.51 2.66
C HIS A 176 -9.56 -4.84 2.70
N TRP A 177 -8.82 -5.92 2.45
CA TRP A 177 -9.25 -7.27 2.83
C TRP A 177 -9.44 -7.37 4.34
N THR A 178 -10.22 -8.34 4.79
CA THR A 178 -10.19 -8.83 6.16
C THR A 178 -8.94 -9.72 6.36
N PRO A 179 -8.51 -10.01 7.59
CA PRO A 179 -7.52 -11.04 7.89
C PRO A 179 -7.88 -12.39 7.28
N TYR A 180 -9.17 -12.71 7.17
CA TYR A 180 -9.62 -13.94 6.51
C TYR A 180 -9.37 -13.90 4.99
N GLY A 181 -9.60 -12.76 4.32
CA GLY A 181 -9.22 -12.58 2.92
C GLY A 181 -7.70 -12.61 2.71
N ALA A 182 -6.95 -11.97 3.62
CA ALA A 182 -5.49 -12.01 3.65
C ALA A 182 -4.96 -13.44 3.83
N GLN A 183 -5.54 -14.22 4.73
CA GLN A 183 -5.17 -15.61 4.99
C GLN A 183 -5.37 -16.50 3.76
N ARG A 184 -6.53 -16.40 3.11
CA ARG A 184 -6.82 -17.18 1.89
C ARG A 184 -5.90 -16.79 0.73
N THR A 185 -5.59 -15.50 0.60
CA THR A 185 -4.60 -15.00 -0.36
C THR A 185 -3.20 -15.55 -0.05
N ALA A 186 -2.75 -15.43 1.20
CA ALA A 186 -1.42 -15.87 1.63
C ALA A 186 -1.20 -17.36 1.37
N LYS A 187 -2.24 -18.19 1.53
CA LYS A 187 -2.18 -19.62 1.19
C LYS A 187 -1.82 -19.85 -0.28
N ILE A 188 -2.47 -19.16 -1.21
CA ILE A 188 -2.19 -19.28 -2.65
C ILE A 188 -0.80 -18.71 -3.00
N VAL A 189 -0.44 -17.57 -2.40
CA VAL A 189 0.88 -16.95 -2.57
C VAL A 189 1.98 -17.91 -2.11
N ALA A 190 1.83 -18.54 -0.94
CA ALA A 190 2.79 -19.49 -0.39
C ALA A 190 3.03 -20.68 -1.32
N GLU A 191 1.97 -21.24 -1.92
CA GLU A 191 2.12 -22.34 -2.91
C GLU A 191 2.84 -21.92 -4.18
N THR A 192 2.79 -20.63 -4.53
CA THR A 192 3.59 -20.09 -5.64
C THR A 192 5.04 -19.88 -5.22
N VAL A 193 5.27 -19.28 -4.06
CA VAL A 193 6.62 -19.03 -3.51
C VAL A 193 7.41 -20.32 -3.34
N LYS A 194 6.77 -21.40 -2.89
CA LYS A 194 7.40 -22.73 -2.76
C LYS A 194 7.99 -23.28 -4.07
N LYS A 195 7.53 -22.80 -5.23
CA LYS A 195 7.99 -23.20 -6.57
C LYS A 195 9.13 -22.32 -7.10
N VAL A 196 9.41 -21.19 -6.44
CA VAL A 196 10.43 -20.24 -6.85
C VAL A 196 11.83 -20.84 -6.67
N PRO A 197 12.72 -20.78 -7.68
CA PRO A 197 14.11 -21.19 -7.55
C PRO A 197 14.78 -20.54 -6.34
N GLY A 198 15.51 -21.35 -5.57
CA GLY A 198 16.18 -20.89 -4.35
C GLY A 198 15.33 -21.01 -3.09
N TYR A 199 14.00 -21.13 -3.16
CA TYR A 199 13.15 -21.30 -1.97
C TYR A 199 13.57 -22.50 -1.12
N SER A 200 13.95 -23.63 -1.73
CA SER A 200 14.40 -24.83 -1.01
C SER A 200 15.66 -24.62 -0.16
N SER A 201 16.47 -23.60 -0.48
CA SER A 201 17.68 -23.22 0.28
C SER A 201 17.41 -22.22 1.40
N ILE A 202 16.20 -21.65 1.47
CA ILE A 202 15.82 -20.68 2.51
C ILE A 202 15.58 -21.44 3.83
N PRO A 203 16.15 -20.98 4.97
CA PRO A 203 15.91 -21.57 6.28
C PRO A 203 14.42 -21.78 6.56
N LYS A 204 14.08 -22.95 7.09
CA LYS A 204 12.69 -23.32 7.39
C LYS A 204 12.40 -23.17 8.86
N ARG A 205 11.20 -22.65 9.14
CA ARG A 205 10.69 -22.45 10.49
C ARG A 205 9.19 -22.66 10.48
N GLU A 206 8.68 -23.39 11.45
CA GLU A 206 7.23 -23.54 11.61
C GLU A 206 6.64 -22.33 12.34
N PHE A 207 5.46 -21.91 11.92
CA PHE A 207 4.71 -20.84 12.57
C PHE A 207 3.26 -21.27 12.82
N GLU A 208 2.59 -20.59 13.73
CA GLU A 208 1.18 -20.78 14.04
C GLU A 208 0.48 -19.44 14.18
N SER A 209 -0.63 -19.27 13.46
CA SER A 209 -1.51 -18.11 13.63
C SER A 209 -2.61 -18.43 14.64
N HIS A 210 -2.84 -17.53 15.59
CA HIS A 210 -3.96 -17.62 16.53
C HIS A 210 -4.75 -16.30 16.56
N ILE A 211 -6.02 -16.39 16.95
CA ILE A 211 -6.83 -15.20 17.20
C ILE A 211 -6.28 -14.51 18.45
N SER A 212 -5.80 -13.28 18.28
CA SER A 212 -5.20 -12.47 19.34
C SER A 212 -6.13 -11.37 19.87
N GLY A 213 -7.26 -11.14 19.21
CA GLY A 213 -8.26 -10.18 19.67
C GLY A 213 -9.34 -9.89 18.65
N ARG A 214 -10.01 -8.75 18.81
CA ARG A 214 -10.96 -8.21 17.83
C ARG A 214 -10.59 -6.78 17.47
N MET A 215 -10.60 -6.48 16.17
CA MET A 215 -10.39 -5.13 15.64
C MET A 215 -11.69 -4.59 15.07
N GLY A 216 -12.06 -3.39 15.54
CA GLY A 216 -13.14 -2.59 14.98
C GLY A 216 -12.61 -1.72 13.84
N LYS A 217 -13.31 -1.71 12.71
CA LYS A 217 -12.97 -0.93 11.52
C LYS A 217 -14.14 -0.05 11.12
N THR A 218 -13.91 1.26 11.13
CA THR A 218 -14.71 2.21 10.35
C THR A 218 -14.10 2.27 8.95
N GLY A 219 -14.92 1.99 7.94
CA GLY A 219 -14.43 1.79 6.58
C GLY A 219 -14.12 3.09 5.83
N THR A 220 -13.11 3.09 4.97
CA THR A 220 -12.74 4.28 4.18
C THR A 220 -13.83 4.71 3.19
N LEU A 221 -14.56 3.77 2.57
CA LEU A 221 -15.72 4.10 1.71
C LEU A 221 -16.88 4.64 2.56
N HIS A 222 -17.09 4.10 3.77
CA HIS A 222 -18.08 4.64 4.72
C HIS A 222 -17.75 6.07 5.14
N ASN A 223 -16.48 6.35 5.44
CA ASN A 223 -16.02 7.70 5.75
C ASN A 223 -16.25 8.66 4.57
N MET A 224 -16.00 8.21 3.33
CA MET A 224 -16.26 9.00 2.14
C MET A 224 -17.75 9.28 1.94
N ALA A 225 -18.60 8.27 2.12
CA ALA A 225 -20.05 8.45 2.11
C ALA A 225 -20.53 9.41 3.22
N GLY A 226 -19.89 9.38 4.39
CA GLY A 226 -20.15 10.32 5.48
C GLY A 226 -19.79 11.77 5.10
N GLN A 227 -18.63 11.97 4.45
CA GLN A 227 -18.22 13.29 3.96
C GLN A 227 -19.16 13.85 2.89
N LEU A 228 -19.63 13.01 1.96
CA LEU A 228 -20.46 13.44 0.83
C LEU A 228 -21.95 13.58 1.20
N CYS A 229 -22.45 12.72 2.08
CA CYS A 229 -23.89 12.55 2.32
C CYS A 229 -24.32 12.73 3.78
N GLY A 230 -23.40 12.94 4.71
CA GLY A 230 -23.72 12.98 6.15
C GLY A 230 -24.18 11.62 6.71
N THR A 231 -23.89 10.53 6.00
CA THR A 231 -24.25 9.16 6.41
C THR A 231 -23.31 8.65 7.51
N SER A 232 -23.82 7.73 8.32
CA SER A 232 -23.03 7.01 9.33
C SER A 232 -23.29 5.51 9.19
N TYR A 233 -22.24 4.71 9.31
CA TYR A 233 -22.29 3.26 9.16
C TYR A 233 -21.77 2.59 10.43
N ALA A 234 -22.22 1.36 10.69
CA ALA A 234 -21.79 0.62 11.85
C ALA A 234 -20.31 0.24 11.76
N VAL A 235 -19.61 0.28 12.90
CA VAL A 235 -18.24 -0.25 13.00
C VAL A 235 -18.28 -1.76 12.75
N GLN A 236 -17.50 -2.23 11.78
CA GLN A 236 -17.36 -3.67 11.53
C GLN A 236 -16.28 -4.24 12.46
N TYR A 237 -16.61 -5.25 13.25
CA TYR A 237 -15.65 -5.98 14.07
C TYR A 237 -15.26 -7.29 13.40
N MET A 238 -13.98 -7.62 13.42
CA MET A 238 -13.48 -8.93 12.98
C MET A 238 -12.33 -9.42 13.87
N ASP A 239 -12.02 -10.70 13.80
CA ASP A 239 -10.96 -11.33 14.59
C ASP A 239 -9.56 -10.95 14.10
N GLN A 240 -8.76 -10.40 15.01
CA GLN A 240 -7.37 -10.07 14.76
C GLN A 240 -6.52 -11.32 14.98
N PHE A 241 -5.50 -11.50 14.14
CA PHE A 241 -4.59 -12.64 14.21
C PHE A 241 -3.17 -12.19 14.52
N THR A 242 -2.45 -13.01 15.27
CA THR A 242 -1.01 -12.91 15.48
C THR A 242 -0.38 -14.24 15.08
N THR A 243 0.80 -14.17 14.46
CA THR A 243 1.56 -15.35 14.04
C THR A 243 2.86 -15.41 14.82
N GLU A 244 3.15 -16.58 15.39
CA GLU A 244 4.35 -16.80 16.19
C GLU A 244 5.07 -18.08 15.73
N PRO A 245 6.40 -18.14 15.82
CA PRO A 245 7.14 -19.36 15.52
C PRO A 245 6.83 -20.47 16.54
N LYS A 246 6.78 -21.72 16.09
CA LYS A 246 6.64 -22.89 16.97
C LYS A 246 7.98 -23.25 17.62
N GLY A 247 7.95 -23.53 18.93
CA GLY A 247 9.10 -23.97 19.73
C GLY A 247 9.91 -22.83 20.39
N GLU A 248 10.68 -23.15 21.43
CA GLU A 248 11.63 -22.21 22.02
C GLU A 248 12.75 -21.89 21.02
N ALA A 249 13.04 -20.61 20.81
CA ALA A 249 14.19 -20.20 20.02
C ALA A 249 15.45 -20.73 20.70
N GLY A 250 16.12 -21.72 20.10
CA GLY A 250 17.43 -22.14 20.58
C GLY A 250 18.38 -20.95 20.54
N ASP A 251 19.18 -20.76 21.60
CA ASP A 251 20.11 -19.62 21.79
C ASP A 251 21.04 -19.34 20.60
N GLY A 252 21.22 -20.31 19.67
CA GLY A 252 22.02 -20.16 18.45
C GLY A 252 21.26 -19.79 17.18
N ASP A 253 19.93 -19.95 17.16
CA ASP A 253 19.08 -19.70 15.97
C ASP A 253 18.62 -18.24 15.88
N LEU A 254 18.71 -17.51 17.00
CA LEU A 254 18.34 -16.10 17.11
C LEU A 254 19.52 -15.14 16.89
N PHE A 255 20.77 -15.63 16.94
CA PHE A 255 21.99 -14.80 16.95
C PHE A 255 23.13 -15.26 16.03
N GLY A 256 22.95 -16.32 15.24
CA GLY A 256 23.91 -16.66 14.17
C GLY A 256 23.78 -15.71 12.97
N ASP A 257 24.79 -15.65 12.10
CA ASP A 257 24.76 -14.95 10.79
C ASP A 257 23.60 -15.38 9.85
N ALA A 258 22.74 -16.29 10.29
CA ALA A 258 21.45 -16.69 9.73
C ALA A 258 20.29 -15.69 10.01
N GLY A 259 20.54 -14.57 10.68
CA GLY A 259 19.52 -13.74 11.34
C GLY A 259 18.64 -12.81 10.49
N ASN A 260 18.74 -12.82 9.15
CA ASN A 260 17.92 -11.96 8.30
C ASN A 260 17.05 -12.79 7.34
N PRO A 261 15.73 -12.56 7.27
CA PRO A 261 14.86 -13.28 6.34
C PRO A 261 15.33 -13.14 4.89
N GLU A 262 15.41 -14.25 4.16
CA GLU A 262 15.75 -14.26 2.72
C GLU A 262 14.52 -14.02 1.81
N ILE A 263 13.35 -13.83 2.43
CA ILE A 263 12.11 -13.42 1.77
C ILE A 263 11.72 -12.05 2.32
N THR A 264 11.51 -11.08 1.43
CA THR A 264 11.03 -9.76 1.81
C THR A 264 9.65 -9.50 1.20
N LEU A 265 8.75 -8.89 1.97
CA LEU A 265 7.47 -8.37 1.50
C LEU A 265 7.52 -6.84 1.45
N VAL A 266 7.39 -6.30 0.24
CA VAL A 266 7.09 -4.89 -0.03
C VAL A 266 5.64 -4.77 -0.47
N GLY A 267 4.96 -3.72 -0.05
CA GLY A 267 3.55 -3.54 -0.40
C GLY A 267 2.88 -2.38 0.28
N THR A 268 1.56 -2.45 0.33
CA THR A 268 0.70 -1.35 0.79
C THR A 268 0.24 -1.54 2.23
N SER A 269 -0.73 -0.74 2.66
CA SER A 269 -1.44 -0.95 3.93
C SER A 269 -2.13 -2.32 4.04
N HIS A 270 -2.43 -3.00 2.93
CA HIS A 270 -2.98 -4.36 2.94
C HIS A 270 -2.02 -5.38 3.54
N SER A 271 -0.72 -5.15 3.38
CA SER A 271 0.35 -5.92 4.00
C SER A 271 0.68 -5.46 5.44
N GLY A 272 -0.12 -4.56 6.02
CA GLY A 272 0.06 -4.07 7.38
C GLY A 272 -0.31 -5.08 8.46
N LYS A 273 0.23 -4.88 9.67
CA LYS A 273 0.07 -5.79 10.83
C LYS A 273 -1.38 -6.13 11.18
N ASN A 274 -2.30 -5.19 10.96
CA ASN A 274 -3.73 -5.33 11.23
C ASN A 274 -4.40 -6.51 10.49
N TYR A 275 -3.87 -6.91 9.35
CA TYR A 275 -4.44 -7.97 8.51
C TYR A 275 -3.66 -9.28 8.56
N ASN A 276 -2.54 -9.30 9.30
CA ASN A 276 -1.67 -10.47 9.48
C ASN A 276 -1.23 -11.17 8.18
N PHE A 277 -1.21 -10.46 7.04
CA PHE A 277 -0.86 -11.06 5.75
C PHE A 277 0.53 -11.71 5.77
N THR A 278 1.54 -11.01 6.30
CA THR A 278 2.90 -11.56 6.49
C THR A 278 2.91 -12.79 7.39
N GLY A 279 2.16 -12.76 8.49
CA GLY A 279 2.10 -13.88 9.40
C GLY A 279 1.53 -15.13 8.73
N PHE A 280 0.42 -15.00 8.00
CA PHE A 280 -0.11 -16.10 7.20
C PHE A 280 0.86 -16.56 6.10
N LEU A 281 1.64 -15.67 5.49
CA LEU A 281 2.71 -16.07 4.57
C LEU A 281 3.76 -16.90 5.30
N GLN A 282 4.23 -16.49 6.48
CA GLN A 282 5.21 -17.24 7.27
C GLN A 282 4.67 -18.63 7.64
N GLU A 283 3.42 -18.72 8.11
CA GLU A 283 2.75 -19.98 8.42
C GLU A 283 2.66 -20.92 7.20
N TYR A 284 2.11 -20.45 6.08
CA TYR A 284 1.91 -21.32 4.93
C TYR A 284 3.20 -21.61 4.16
N MET A 285 4.20 -20.73 4.21
CA MET A 285 5.50 -20.94 3.58
C MET A 285 6.50 -21.66 4.49
N GLY A 286 6.30 -21.72 5.80
CA GLY A 286 7.27 -22.28 6.73
C GLY A 286 8.65 -21.60 6.64
N ALA A 287 8.68 -20.28 6.46
CA ALA A 287 9.90 -19.49 6.34
C ALA A 287 9.67 -18.07 6.86
N ASP A 288 10.71 -17.45 7.44
CA ASP A 288 10.65 -16.06 7.88
C ASP A 288 10.45 -15.08 6.70
N VAL A 289 9.69 -14.01 6.94
CA VAL A 289 9.42 -12.96 5.97
C VAL A 289 9.70 -11.60 6.60
N LEU A 290 10.61 -10.84 6.00
CA LEU A 290 10.85 -9.45 6.36
C LEU A 290 9.73 -8.58 5.76
N ASN A 291 8.82 -8.07 6.59
CA ASN A 291 7.78 -7.13 6.13
C ASN A 291 8.26 -5.68 6.24
N VAL A 292 8.43 -5.03 5.08
CA VAL A 292 8.77 -3.60 4.95
C VAL A 292 7.63 -2.81 4.30
N ALA A 293 6.43 -3.38 4.22
CA ALA A 293 5.24 -2.69 3.75
C ALA A 293 4.75 -1.68 4.79
N PHE A 294 4.23 -0.55 4.30
CA PHE A 294 3.68 0.50 5.15
C PHE A 294 2.48 1.19 4.49
N PRO A 295 1.55 1.74 5.30
CA PRO A 295 0.36 2.40 4.76
C PRO A 295 0.72 3.67 4.00
N GLY A 296 -0.04 4.02 2.96
CA GLY A 296 0.14 5.28 2.23
C GLY A 296 1.34 5.32 1.27
N GLY A 297 2.10 4.23 1.14
CA GLY A 297 3.25 4.14 0.23
C GLY A 297 2.91 4.00 -1.26
N GLY A 298 1.66 3.73 -1.62
CA GLY A 298 1.29 3.51 -3.03
C GLY A 298 1.91 2.23 -3.61
N LEU A 299 2.10 2.22 -4.93
CA LEU A 299 2.72 1.10 -5.66
C LEU A 299 4.21 0.94 -5.30
N GLU A 300 4.87 2.07 -5.07
CA GLU A 300 6.32 2.20 -5.11
C GLU A 300 6.97 2.51 -3.77
N GLY A 301 6.27 3.14 -2.83
CA GLY A 301 6.89 3.75 -1.65
C GLY A 301 7.67 2.76 -0.80
N SER A 302 7.05 1.61 -0.48
CA SER A 302 7.72 0.52 0.24
C SER A 302 8.89 -0.07 -0.54
N MET A 303 8.73 -0.25 -1.86
CA MET A 303 9.79 -0.74 -2.74
C MET A 303 10.99 0.22 -2.78
N LEU A 304 10.75 1.52 -3.02
CA LEU A 304 11.81 2.53 -3.11
C LEU A 304 12.56 2.69 -1.79
N GLN A 305 11.85 2.71 -0.66
CA GLN A 305 12.48 2.79 0.66
C GLN A 305 13.33 1.54 0.94
N TYR A 306 12.82 0.35 0.60
CA TYR A 306 13.57 -0.88 0.77
C TYR A 306 14.81 -0.92 -0.12
N LEU A 307 14.69 -0.59 -1.41
CA LEU A 307 15.81 -0.53 -2.34
C LEU A 307 16.86 0.49 -1.89
N GLY A 308 16.49 1.61 -1.27
CA GLY A 308 17.44 2.58 -0.71
C GLY A 308 18.11 2.15 0.60
N SER A 309 17.62 1.10 1.26
CA SER A 309 18.08 0.68 2.59
C SER A 309 19.41 -0.09 2.56
N GLU A 310 20.15 -0.05 3.67
CA GLU A 310 21.34 -0.90 3.82
C GLU A 310 21.02 -2.39 3.76
N ASP A 311 19.82 -2.80 4.20
CA ASP A 311 19.40 -4.19 4.19
C ASP A 311 19.39 -4.75 2.76
N PHE A 312 18.76 -4.05 1.81
CA PHE A 312 18.77 -4.48 0.41
C PHE A 312 20.18 -4.38 -0.20
N GLN A 313 20.92 -3.31 0.08
CA GLN A 313 22.22 -3.08 -0.57
C GLN A 313 23.31 -4.05 -0.12
N LYS A 314 23.29 -4.47 1.15
CA LYS A 314 24.26 -5.43 1.70
C LYS A 314 23.79 -6.87 1.54
N ARG A 315 22.48 -7.11 1.64
CA ARG A 315 21.88 -8.46 1.73
C ARG A 315 20.54 -8.50 0.97
N PRO A 316 20.57 -8.42 -0.37
CA PRO A 316 19.34 -8.53 -1.15
C PRO A 316 18.66 -9.88 -0.90
N PRO A 317 17.31 -9.93 -0.87
CA PRO A 317 16.59 -11.16 -0.57
C PRO A 317 16.66 -12.11 -1.77
N LYS A 318 16.52 -13.42 -1.53
CA LYS A 318 16.36 -14.38 -2.64
C LYS A 318 15.02 -14.20 -3.34
N ILE A 319 13.97 -13.88 -2.56
CA ILE A 319 12.60 -13.70 -3.05
C ILE A 319 12.04 -12.38 -2.52
N LEU A 320 11.55 -11.54 -3.42
CA LEU A 320 10.83 -10.31 -3.08
C LEU A 320 9.37 -10.45 -3.51
N ILE A 321 8.48 -10.42 -2.53
CA ILE A 321 7.03 -10.41 -2.73
C ILE A 321 6.59 -8.95 -2.84
N TRP A 322 5.97 -8.58 -3.96
CA TRP A 322 5.45 -7.24 -4.22
C TRP A 322 3.93 -7.26 -4.33
N GLU A 323 3.28 -6.73 -3.29
CA GLU A 323 1.82 -6.68 -3.17
C GLU A 323 1.30 -5.29 -3.57
N PHE A 324 0.35 -5.26 -4.50
CA PHE A 324 -0.38 -4.04 -4.84
C PHE A 324 -1.76 -4.33 -5.47
N SER A 325 -2.61 -3.30 -5.47
CA SER A 325 -3.95 -3.32 -6.06
C SER A 325 -3.96 -2.86 -7.53
N PRO A 326 -4.91 -3.32 -8.36
CA PRO A 326 -5.15 -2.83 -9.72
C PRO A 326 -5.35 -1.32 -9.84
N LEU A 327 -5.66 -0.61 -8.76
CA LEU A 327 -5.86 0.84 -8.77
C LEU A 327 -4.61 1.64 -9.16
N TYR A 328 -3.42 1.06 -9.00
CA TYR A 328 -2.19 1.77 -9.31
C TYR A 328 -1.84 1.71 -10.79
N ARG A 329 -1.38 2.86 -11.29
CA ARG A 329 -0.83 2.98 -12.64
C ARG A 329 0.56 2.38 -12.73
N LEU A 330 0.74 1.46 -13.67
CA LEU A 330 2.01 0.76 -13.93
C LEU A 330 2.87 1.45 -15.00
N ASP A 331 2.47 2.61 -15.52
CA ASP A 331 3.17 3.34 -16.59
C ASP A 331 3.91 4.60 -16.10
N GLN A 332 4.05 4.76 -14.79
CA GLN A 332 4.67 5.92 -14.15
C GLN A 332 6.20 5.87 -14.26
N GLU A 333 6.76 6.48 -15.31
CA GLU A 333 8.19 6.44 -15.62
C GLU A 333 9.11 6.84 -14.46
N THR A 334 8.80 7.93 -13.76
CA THR A 334 9.62 8.46 -12.65
C THR A 334 9.83 7.43 -11.54
N ILE A 335 8.87 6.53 -11.33
CA ILE A 335 8.97 5.45 -10.34
C ILE A 335 10.03 4.43 -10.78
N TYR A 336 9.97 3.97 -12.03
CA TYR A 336 10.93 3.01 -12.56
C TYR A 336 12.34 3.59 -12.61
N ARG A 337 12.50 4.87 -12.99
CA ARG A 337 13.79 5.56 -12.97
C ARG A 337 14.44 5.55 -11.59
N GLN A 338 13.64 5.68 -10.53
CA GLN A 338 14.14 5.58 -9.15
C GLN A 338 14.46 4.14 -8.77
N MET A 339 13.57 3.18 -9.04
CA MET A 339 13.81 1.75 -8.74
C MET A 339 15.08 1.25 -9.45
N MET A 340 15.23 1.54 -10.74
CA MET A 340 16.38 1.13 -11.54
C MET A 340 17.69 1.73 -11.02
N SER A 341 17.67 2.99 -10.57
CA SER A 341 18.83 3.63 -9.94
C SER A 341 19.18 2.98 -8.60
N LEU A 342 18.19 2.76 -7.74
CA LEU A 342 18.37 2.21 -6.39
C LEU A 342 18.71 0.72 -6.38
N LEU A 343 18.38 -0.05 -7.42
CA LEU A 343 18.77 -1.46 -7.53
C LEU A 343 20.28 -1.70 -7.40
N ASP A 344 21.11 -0.70 -7.73
CA ASP A 344 22.55 -0.75 -7.51
C ASP A 344 23.05 0.49 -6.78
N ASN A 345 22.31 0.86 -5.73
CA ASN A 345 22.62 1.93 -4.78
C ASN A 345 22.87 3.32 -5.39
N GLY A 346 22.20 3.67 -6.49
CA GLY A 346 22.38 4.98 -7.12
C GLY A 346 23.85 5.27 -7.43
N CYS A 347 24.37 6.40 -6.97
CA CYS A 347 25.77 6.79 -7.17
C CYS A 347 26.70 6.45 -6.01
N GLU A 348 26.24 5.73 -4.98
CA GLU A 348 27.09 5.29 -3.87
C GLU A 348 28.17 4.31 -4.37
N GLY A 349 29.41 4.49 -3.89
CA GLY A 349 30.57 3.70 -4.34
C GLY A 349 31.02 3.92 -5.80
N LYS A 350 30.26 4.65 -6.63
CA LYS A 350 30.60 4.91 -8.04
C LYS A 350 31.44 6.18 -8.21
N PRO A 351 32.35 6.24 -9.20
CA PRO A 351 33.02 7.48 -9.55
C PRO A 351 32.03 8.57 -9.97
N ALA A 352 32.17 9.78 -9.41
CA ALA A 352 31.41 10.94 -9.88
C ALA A 352 31.91 11.39 -11.25
N VAL A 353 31.00 11.54 -12.21
CA VAL A 353 31.29 12.31 -13.43
C VAL A 353 31.25 13.81 -13.11
N MET A 354 30.32 14.20 -12.22
CA MET A 354 30.17 15.55 -11.70
C MET A 354 29.55 15.49 -10.30
N SER A 355 29.89 16.42 -9.42
CA SER A 355 29.29 16.54 -8.09
C SER A 355 29.37 17.97 -7.58
N ALA A 356 28.45 18.34 -6.68
CA ALA A 356 28.46 19.61 -5.98
C ALA A 356 27.80 19.47 -4.60
N SER A 357 28.26 20.29 -3.66
CA SER A 357 27.66 20.48 -2.34
C SER A 357 27.29 21.95 -2.21
N THR A 358 26.06 22.27 -1.84
CA THR A 358 25.61 23.66 -1.71
C THR A 358 24.48 23.81 -0.68
N THR A 359 24.27 25.03 -0.22
CA THR A 359 23.13 25.40 0.63
C THR A 359 22.05 26.06 -0.24
N LEU A 360 20.88 25.44 -0.29
CA LEU A 360 19.71 25.93 -1.02
C LEU A 360 19.09 27.13 -0.31
N LYS A 361 18.88 28.20 -1.07
CA LYS A 361 18.12 29.39 -0.67
C LYS A 361 16.67 29.28 -1.17
N PRO A 362 15.72 30.04 -0.63
CA PRO A 362 14.37 30.09 -1.19
C PRO A 362 14.37 30.44 -2.68
N GLY A 363 13.62 29.69 -3.49
CA GLY A 363 13.58 29.83 -4.95
C GLY A 363 14.47 28.81 -5.69
N ASN A 364 14.76 29.08 -6.96
CA ASN A 364 15.58 28.18 -7.79
C ASN A 364 17.07 28.34 -7.48
N ASN A 365 17.76 27.23 -7.27
CA ASN A 365 19.20 27.20 -7.02
C ASN A 365 19.90 26.39 -8.11
N GLU A 366 20.90 26.97 -8.74
CA GLU A 366 21.81 26.25 -9.63
C GLU A 366 22.76 25.37 -8.80
N VAL A 367 22.65 24.05 -8.92
CA VAL A 367 23.43 23.09 -8.11
C VAL A 367 24.58 22.49 -8.91
N LEU A 368 24.33 22.07 -10.15
CA LEU A 368 25.37 21.52 -11.04
C LEU A 368 25.36 22.28 -12.37
N VAL A 369 26.54 22.59 -12.91
CA VAL A 369 26.71 23.15 -14.27
C VAL A 369 27.87 22.47 -14.97
N ASN A 370 27.54 21.76 -16.05
CA ASN A 370 28.48 21.13 -16.94
C ASN A 370 29.14 22.18 -17.83
N GLY A 371 30.45 22.40 -17.64
CA GLY A 371 31.21 23.44 -18.33
C GLY A 371 32.08 24.30 -17.39
N LYS A 372 31.75 24.39 -16.09
CA LYS A 372 32.57 25.14 -15.11
C LYS A 372 34.02 24.64 -15.04
N ASN A 373 34.22 23.32 -15.19
CA ASN A 373 35.53 22.65 -15.19
C ASN A 373 35.72 21.80 -16.47
N GLY A 374 35.37 22.38 -17.62
CA GLY A 374 35.33 21.69 -18.91
C GLY A 374 34.03 20.88 -19.10
N ILE A 375 33.68 20.63 -20.36
CA ILE A 375 32.48 19.90 -20.72
C ILE A 375 32.72 18.39 -20.50
N LYS A 376 31.86 17.76 -19.71
CA LYS A 376 31.83 16.31 -19.45
C LYS A 376 30.79 15.64 -20.34
N ASP A 377 31.03 14.41 -20.80
CA ASP A 377 30.04 13.62 -21.54
C ASP A 377 29.02 12.97 -20.59
N ILE A 378 27.83 13.56 -20.52
CA ILE A 378 26.74 13.25 -19.58
C ILE A 378 25.45 13.11 -20.40
N ARG A 379 25.39 12.07 -21.22
CA ARG A 379 24.18 11.68 -21.95
C ARG A 379 23.19 10.96 -21.03
N ASN A 380 21.90 11.30 -21.13
CA ASN A 380 20.87 10.71 -20.28
C ASN A 380 20.87 9.19 -20.28
N GLY A 381 20.92 8.59 -21.46
CA GLY A 381 20.86 7.14 -21.63
C GLY A 381 22.02 6.37 -20.99
N SER A 382 23.04 7.04 -20.45
CA SER A 382 24.21 6.43 -19.80
C SER A 382 24.53 6.98 -18.40
N ASN A 383 23.72 7.90 -17.85
CA ASN A 383 23.98 8.52 -16.56
C ASN A 383 22.74 8.58 -15.68
N GLN A 384 22.98 8.72 -14.38
CA GLN A 384 21.96 8.88 -13.36
C GLN A 384 22.38 9.92 -12.34
N ILE A 385 21.43 10.38 -11.53
CA ILE A 385 21.62 11.40 -10.51
C ILE A 385 21.28 10.82 -9.14
N ASP A 386 22.05 11.24 -8.14
CA ASP A 386 21.84 10.95 -6.72
C ASP A 386 21.96 12.27 -5.94
N ILE A 387 20.91 12.63 -5.21
CA ILE A 387 20.80 13.88 -4.46
C ILE A 387 20.51 13.53 -3.01
N ARG A 388 21.30 14.04 -2.07
CA ARG A 388 21.08 13.84 -0.64
C ARG A 388 21.00 15.18 0.07
N PHE A 389 19.90 15.38 0.79
CA PHE A 389 19.73 16.49 1.72
C PHE A 389 20.33 16.10 3.08
N ASP A 390 20.99 17.04 3.75
CA ASP A 390 21.47 16.83 5.14
C ASP A 390 20.27 16.65 6.10
N ASP A 391 19.15 17.33 5.81
CA ASP A 391 17.88 17.15 6.51
C ASP A 391 17.14 15.93 5.94
N THR A 392 17.12 14.84 6.69
CA THR A 392 16.49 13.58 6.29
C THR A 392 14.97 13.64 6.28
N SER A 393 14.36 14.69 6.84
CA SER A 393 12.91 14.89 6.82
C SER A 393 12.39 15.40 5.47
N VAL A 394 13.27 15.82 4.55
CA VAL A 394 12.88 16.31 3.22
C VAL A 394 12.22 15.20 2.40
N LYS A 395 10.93 15.38 2.08
CA LYS A 395 10.12 14.40 1.33
C LYS A 395 9.89 14.76 -0.13
N THR A 396 10.19 15.98 -0.54
CA THR A 396 9.90 16.47 -1.89
C THR A 396 11.16 17.02 -2.55
N LEU A 397 11.50 16.47 -3.70
CA LEU A 397 12.47 17.04 -4.63
C LEU A 397 11.72 17.67 -5.79
N GLN A 398 11.95 18.96 -6.03
CA GLN A 398 11.56 19.66 -7.24
C GLN A 398 12.82 20.13 -7.95
N ALA A 399 13.06 19.60 -9.15
CA ALA A 399 14.29 19.84 -9.90
C ALA A 399 13.99 20.17 -11.36
N ARG A 400 14.85 20.99 -11.96
CA ARG A 400 14.88 21.25 -13.39
C ARG A 400 16.23 20.83 -13.96
N LEU A 401 16.20 19.95 -14.95
CA LEU A 401 17.38 19.49 -15.67
C LEU A 401 17.45 20.18 -17.02
N TRP A 402 18.48 20.98 -17.25
CA TRP A 402 18.74 21.65 -18.52
C TRP A 402 19.70 20.84 -19.37
N TYR A 403 19.50 20.88 -20.69
CA TYR A 403 20.31 20.18 -21.67
C TYR A 403 21.02 21.16 -22.62
N MET A 404 22.13 20.74 -23.21
CA MET A 404 22.99 21.59 -24.05
C MET A 404 22.29 22.18 -25.28
N ASN A 405 21.17 21.60 -25.71
CA ASN A 405 20.35 22.10 -26.81
C ASN A 405 19.24 23.08 -26.36
N GLY A 406 19.24 23.51 -25.10
CA GLY A 406 18.25 24.43 -24.53
C GLY A 406 16.93 23.78 -24.09
N ARG A 407 16.74 22.47 -24.30
CA ARG A 407 15.60 21.74 -23.72
C ARG A 407 15.79 21.59 -22.21
N HIS A 408 14.69 21.38 -21.50
CA HIS A 408 14.72 21.04 -20.08
C HIS A 408 13.62 20.03 -19.71
N GLU A 409 13.84 19.36 -18.59
CA GLU A 409 12.89 18.47 -17.92
C GLU A 409 12.60 19.02 -16.53
N ASP A 410 11.31 19.22 -16.21
CA ASP A 410 10.86 19.50 -14.86
C ASP A 410 10.45 18.20 -14.16
N LEU A 411 11.10 17.91 -13.04
CA LEU A 411 10.96 16.68 -12.28
C LEU A 411 10.48 16.98 -10.86
N LYS A 412 9.41 16.32 -10.45
CA LYS A 412 8.94 16.32 -9.07
C LYS A 412 8.90 14.88 -8.55
N ILE A 413 9.63 14.63 -7.47
CA ILE A 413 9.62 13.35 -6.75
C ILE A 413 9.12 13.62 -5.33
N GLU A 414 8.09 12.86 -4.94
CA GLU A 414 7.48 12.94 -3.61
C GLU A 414 7.64 11.58 -2.92
N LYS A 415 8.11 11.59 -1.68
CA LYS A 415 8.15 10.42 -0.80
C LYS A 415 6.90 10.38 0.08
N PRO A 416 6.47 9.19 0.54
CA PRO A 416 5.30 9.06 1.40
C PRO A 416 5.41 9.85 2.71
N GLU A 417 4.31 10.46 3.13
CA GLU A 417 4.24 11.18 4.41
C GLU A 417 4.25 10.23 5.63
N THR A 418 3.87 8.97 5.41
CA THR A 418 3.63 7.95 6.43
C THR A 418 4.87 7.18 6.89
N SER A 419 6.03 7.41 6.28
CA SER A 419 7.30 6.83 6.69
C SER A 419 8.38 7.89 6.83
N ASP A 420 9.37 7.61 7.69
CA ASP A 420 10.61 8.39 7.73
C ASP A 420 11.39 8.20 6.44
N THR A 421 12.12 9.24 6.04
CA THR A 421 12.96 9.21 4.85
C THR A 421 14.42 9.45 5.21
N ASP A 422 15.31 9.19 4.26
CA ASP A 422 16.77 9.38 4.39
C ASP A 422 17.26 10.66 3.68
N GLY A 423 16.35 11.56 3.30
CA GLY A 423 16.67 12.77 2.54
C GLY A 423 17.29 12.51 1.16
N ARG A 424 17.29 11.27 0.66
CA ARG A 424 17.97 10.88 -0.58
C ARG A 424 17.02 10.67 -1.75
N PHE A 425 17.37 11.16 -2.93
CA PHE A 425 16.63 11.01 -4.17
C PHE A 425 17.58 10.55 -5.26
N ALA A 426 17.42 9.31 -5.72
CA ALA A 426 18.26 8.74 -6.78
C ALA A 426 17.38 8.29 -7.95
N PHE A 427 17.75 8.68 -9.17
CA PHE A 427 16.98 8.37 -10.37
C PHE A 427 17.86 8.35 -11.63
N GLU A 428 17.53 7.47 -12.58
CA GLU A 428 18.11 7.52 -13.93
C GLU A 428 17.67 8.78 -14.67
N LEU A 429 18.51 9.31 -15.55
CA LEU A 429 18.12 10.42 -16.44
C LEU A 429 17.13 9.93 -17.50
N ARG A 430 16.25 10.83 -17.97
CA ARG A 430 15.11 10.53 -18.85
C ARG A 430 15.56 9.97 -20.20
N GLU A 431 14.92 8.90 -20.67
CA GLU A 431 15.36 8.16 -21.88
C GLU A 431 14.27 7.81 -22.89
N ASP A 432 13.02 8.17 -22.63
CA ASP A 432 11.93 7.98 -23.58
C ASP A 432 12.15 8.81 -24.86
N GLU A 433 11.54 8.38 -25.96
CA GLU A 433 11.60 9.07 -27.26
C GLU A 433 13.04 9.41 -27.69
N ASP A 434 13.38 10.69 -27.79
CA ASP A 434 14.69 11.20 -28.17
C ASP A 434 15.51 11.73 -26.97
N TRP A 435 15.06 11.48 -25.73
CA TRP A 435 15.70 12.01 -24.53
C TRP A 435 17.02 11.30 -24.17
N ALA A 436 17.22 10.07 -24.64
CA ALA A 436 18.40 9.28 -24.29
C ALA A 436 19.75 9.93 -24.72
N ASP A 437 19.78 10.64 -25.84
CA ASP A 437 20.99 11.27 -26.37
C ASP A 437 21.20 12.71 -25.86
N GLN A 438 20.28 13.22 -25.04
CA GLN A 438 20.37 14.58 -24.51
C GLN A 438 21.56 14.69 -23.54
N GLN A 439 22.31 15.77 -23.71
CA GLN A 439 23.54 16.03 -22.96
C GLN A 439 23.24 17.02 -21.83
N LEU A 440 23.40 16.58 -20.57
CA LEU A 440 23.09 17.39 -19.39
C LEU A 440 23.99 18.65 -19.36
N LEU A 441 23.34 19.81 -19.27
CA LEU A 441 23.96 21.12 -19.06
C LEU A 441 23.92 21.51 -17.59
N ALA A 442 22.76 21.49 -16.94
CA ALA A 442 22.65 21.94 -15.55
C ALA A 442 21.55 21.21 -14.77
N LEU A 443 21.70 21.21 -13.44
CA LEU A 443 20.68 20.80 -12.49
C LEU A 443 20.35 22.01 -11.60
N GLU A 444 19.08 22.41 -11.61
CA GLU A 444 18.52 23.33 -10.65
C GLU A 444 17.64 22.57 -9.65
N ILE A 445 17.68 22.98 -8.39
CA ILE A 445 16.81 22.46 -7.33
C ILE A 445 16.05 23.63 -6.71
N GLN A 446 14.73 23.48 -6.60
CA GLN A 446 13.88 24.40 -5.84
C GLN A 446 14.23 24.27 -4.36
N GLY A 447 14.72 25.35 -3.77
CA GLY A 447 15.00 25.44 -2.35
C GLY A 447 13.74 25.60 -1.51
N PRO A 448 13.89 25.64 -0.18
CA PRO A 448 12.76 25.54 0.72
C PRO A 448 11.94 26.84 0.77
N GLU A 449 10.75 26.82 1.38
CA GLU A 449 9.87 27.99 1.42
C GLU A 449 10.51 29.17 2.16
N ALA A 450 10.14 30.39 1.77
CA ALA A 450 10.66 31.60 2.42
C ALA A 450 10.33 31.59 3.93
N GLY A 451 11.35 31.77 4.77
CA GLY A 451 11.22 31.73 6.23
C GLY A 451 11.53 30.37 6.87
N THR A 452 11.80 29.33 6.07
CA THR A 452 12.31 28.04 6.58
C THR A 452 13.83 28.02 6.65
N ALA A 453 14.39 27.06 7.39
CA ALA A 453 15.83 26.90 7.54
C ALA A 453 16.50 26.55 6.18
N PRO A 454 17.69 27.08 5.89
CA PRO A 454 18.43 26.70 4.68
C PRO A 454 18.70 25.19 4.66
N GLN A 455 18.56 24.57 3.48
CA GLN A 455 18.79 23.14 3.31
C GLN A 455 20.12 22.91 2.61
N LYS A 456 21.02 22.13 3.22
CA LYS A 456 22.25 21.70 2.56
C LYS A 456 21.98 20.43 1.74
N VAL A 457 22.52 20.41 0.53
CA VAL A 457 22.34 19.32 -0.43
C VAL A 457 23.66 18.94 -1.09
N ASP A 458 23.87 17.65 -1.23
CA ASP A 458 24.93 17.04 -2.04
C ASP A 458 24.29 16.39 -3.28
N ALA A 459 24.74 16.78 -4.47
CA ALA A 459 24.27 16.22 -5.73
C ALA A 459 25.42 15.58 -6.50
N LYS A 460 25.20 14.39 -7.04
CA LYS A 460 26.19 13.61 -7.78
C LYS A 460 25.58 13.05 -9.05
N VAL A 461 26.35 13.14 -10.15
CA VAL A 461 26.09 12.46 -11.41
C VAL A 461 27.10 11.34 -11.57
N CYS A 462 26.63 10.15 -11.89
CA CYS A 462 27.48 8.99 -12.15
C CYS A 462 26.96 8.22 -13.38
N LYS A 463 27.76 7.26 -13.85
CA LYS A 463 27.28 6.30 -14.86
C LYS A 463 26.12 5.50 -14.30
N ARG A 464 25.08 5.31 -15.12
CA ARG A 464 23.90 4.53 -14.75
C ARG A 464 24.26 3.05 -14.55
N ASN A 465 23.36 2.34 -13.90
CA ASN A 465 23.47 0.90 -13.72
C ASN A 465 23.35 0.18 -15.06
N VAL A 466 24.12 -0.90 -15.24
CA VAL A 466 24.05 -1.76 -16.43
C VAL A 466 23.67 -3.16 -15.98
N PHE A 467 22.45 -3.59 -16.31
CA PHE A 467 21.93 -4.91 -15.95
C PHE A 467 22.01 -5.86 -17.16
N PRO A 468 22.70 -7.03 -17.06
CA PRO A 468 23.03 -7.93 -18.16
C PRO A 468 21.91 -8.53 -19.05
N SER A 469 20.64 -8.13 -18.89
CA SER A 469 19.54 -8.56 -19.76
C SER A 469 18.56 -7.44 -20.13
N ALA A 470 18.78 -6.22 -19.64
CA ALA A 470 18.07 -5.02 -20.11
C ALA A 470 18.70 -4.49 -21.41
N ALA A 471 19.06 -5.40 -22.33
CA ALA A 471 19.49 -5.02 -23.66
C ALA A 471 18.31 -4.31 -24.32
N LYS A 472 18.43 -2.99 -24.46
CA LYS A 472 17.44 -2.14 -25.11
C LYS A 472 17.23 -2.63 -26.53
N HIS A 473 16.21 -3.45 -26.74
CA HIS A 473 15.66 -3.66 -28.07
C HIS A 473 14.90 -2.39 -28.44
N THR A 474 15.63 -1.42 -29.01
CA THR A 474 15.04 -0.42 -29.90
C THR A 474 14.51 -1.14 -31.14
N ALA A 475 13.31 -1.72 -31.02
CA ALA A 475 12.59 -2.25 -32.17
C ALA A 475 11.09 -2.15 -31.95
N GLN A 476 10.46 -1.35 -32.81
CA GLN A 476 9.05 -1.44 -33.14
C GLN A 476 8.66 -2.91 -33.34
N ALA A 477 7.78 -3.44 -32.49
CA ALA A 477 6.95 -4.59 -32.82
C ALA A 477 5.75 -4.57 -31.89
N GLY A 478 4.56 -4.37 -32.46
CA GLY A 478 3.32 -4.52 -31.74
C GLY A 478 3.12 -5.97 -31.30
N LEU A 479 2.56 -6.12 -30.09
CA LEU A 479 1.70 -7.22 -29.64
C LEU A 479 0.96 -6.77 -28.37
#